data_AF-A0A3S5A2R0-F1
#
_entry.id   AF-A0A3S5A2R0-F1
#
_cell.length_a   1.000
_cell.length_b   1.000
_cell.length_c   1.000
_cell.angle_alpha   90.00
_cell.angle_beta   90.00
_cell.angle_gamma   90.00
#
_symmetry.space_group_name_H-M   'P 1'
#
loop_
_entity.id
_entity.type
_entity.pdbx_description
1 polymer ?
#
loop_
_entity_poly.entity_id
_entity_poly.type
_entity_poly.pdbx_seq_one_letter_code
_entity_poly.pdbx_strand_id
1 'polypeptide(L)'
;MEMREPRGWTAIKLAWPNGQPVRLFMFQLAILANHQNGRDTHLRAIRLHSPITPRFPGTTGDDQDPFAALFGGNLLPTCPTARLFSTIR
;
A
#
# COMPACT_ATOMS: atom_id res chain seq x y z
N MET A 1 -9.04 -15.19 -2.74
CA MET A 1 -8.00 -14.92 -3.75
C MET A 1 -6.94 -16.00 -3.60
N GLU A 2 -6.53 -16.63 -4.70
CA GLU A 2 -5.54 -17.72 -4.72
C GLU A 2 -4.32 -17.26 -5.52
N MET A 3 -3.12 -17.53 -5.01
CA MET A 3 -1.85 -17.17 -5.65
C MET A 3 -1.11 -18.45 -6.03
N ARG A 4 -1.14 -18.83 -7.31
CA ARG A 4 -0.53 -20.09 -7.78
C ARG A 4 0.98 -19.98 -7.95
N GLU A 5 1.45 -18.99 -8.70
CA GLU A 5 2.89 -18.73 -8.88
C GLU A 5 3.14 -17.23 -9.14
N PRO A 6 2.88 -16.36 -8.16
CA PRO A 6 3.02 -14.92 -8.37
C PRO A 6 4.49 -14.56 -8.61
N ARG A 7 4.76 -13.82 -9.69
CA ARG A 7 6.08 -13.23 -9.98
C ARG A 7 5.96 -11.72 -9.95
N GLY A 8 6.85 -11.07 -9.20
CA GLY A 8 6.82 -9.61 -9.03
C GLY A 8 5.72 -9.12 -8.09
N TRP A 9 5.26 -7.88 -8.29
CA TRP A 9 4.25 -7.24 -7.45
C TRP A 9 2.84 -7.73 -7.81
N THR A 10 2.06 -8.13 -6.81
CA THR A 10 0.63 -8.45 -6.96
C THR A 10 -0.19 -7.38 -6.25
N ALA A 11 -1.02 -6.65 -7.00
CA ALA A 11 -1.89 -5.61 -6.45
C ALA A 11 -3.25 -6.21 -6.05
N ILE A 12 -3.65 -5.98 -4.80
CA ILE A 12 -4.96 -6.38 -4.26
C ILE A 12 -5.75 -5.11 -3.99
N LYS A 13 -6.94 -5.00 -4.60
CA LYS A 13 -7.82 -3.85 -4.39
C LYS A 13 -8.48 -3.94 -3.02
N LEU A 14 -8.24 -2.94 -2.18
CA LEU A 14 -8.92 -2.74 -0.90
C LEU A 14 -10.08 -1.75 -1.09
N ALA A 15 -11.13 -2.20 -1.76
CA ALA A 15 -12.33 -1.42 -2.01
C ALA A 15 -13.59 -2.26 -1.75
N TRP A 16 -14.66 -1.59 -1.33
CA TRP A 16 -15.99 -2.19 -1.24
C TRP A 16 -16.54 -2.53 -2.64
N PRO A 17 -17.55 -3.40 -2.76
CA PRO A 17 -18.17 -3.73 -4.05
C PRO A 17 -18.72 -2.51 -4.81
N ASN A 18 -19.05 -1.42 -4.11
CA ASN A 18 -19.48 -0.15 -4.67
C ASN A 18 -18.31 0.76 -5.15
N GLY A 19 -17.07 0.26 -5.12
CA GLY A 19 -15.88 0.98 -5.55
C GLY A 19 -15.30 1.96 -4.53
N GLN A 20 -15.92 2.13 -3.36
CA GLN A 20 -15.42 3.03 -2.32
C GLN A 20 -14.18 2.44 -1.63
N PRO A 21 -13.15 3.26 -1.32
CA PRO A 21 -11.98 2.80 -0.59
C PRO A 21 -12.36 2.40 0.85
N VAL A 22 -11.72 1.36 1.38
CA VAL A 22 -11.97 0.91 2.75
C VAL A 22 -11.23 1.81 3.74
N ARG A 23 -11.96 2.44 4.67
CA ARG A 23 -11.39 3.18 5.81
C ARG A 23 -11.20 2.22 6.97
N LEU A 24 -9.96 2.10 7.46
CA LEU A 24 -9.60 1.13 8.50
C LEU A 24 -8.64 1.79 9.50
N PHE A 25 -8.75 1.39 10.77
CA PHE A 25 -7.77 1.72 11.81
C PHE A 25 -6.64 0.68 11.89
N MET A 26 -6.92 -0.55 11.47
CA MET A 26 -5.98 -1.67 11.49
C MET A 26 -6.17 -2.54 10.25
N PHE A 27 -5.06 -3.05 9.72
CA PHE A 27 -5.03 -4.01 8.62
C PHE A 27 -4.26 -5.26 9.07
N GLN A 28 -4.87 -6.43 8.91
CA GLN A 28 -4.25 -7.72 9.21
C GLN A 28 -4.22 -8.57 7.94
N LEU A 29 -3.03 -9.11 7.63
CA LEU A 29 -2.83 -10.06 6.55
C LEU A 29 -2.53 -11.43 7.15
N ALA A 30 -3.37 -12.42 6.85
CA ALA A 30 -3.17 -13.80 7.25
C ALA A 30 -2.85 -14.66 6.03
N ILE A 31 -1.74 -15.40 6.09
CA ILE A 31 -1.41 -16.42 5.09
C ILE A 31 -1.94 -17.74 5.61
N LEU A 32 -2.96 -18.29 4.93
CA LEU A 32 -3.63 -19.51 5.36
C LEU A 32 -2.92 -20.78 4.88
N ALA A 33 -2.23 -20.70 3.74
CA ALA A 33 -1.51 -21.81 3.14
C ALA A 33 -0.38 -21.30 2.23
N ASN A 34 0.67 -22.11 2.12
CA ASN A 34 1.82 -21.86 1.25
C ASN A 34 1.89 -22.88 0.11
N HIS A 35 2.63 -22.55 -0.95
CA HIS A 35 2.94 -23.50 -2.01
C HIS A 35 3.67 -24.72 -1.44
N GLN A 36 3.28 -25.92 -1.91
CA GLN A 36 3.83 -27.21 -1.45
C GLN A 36 3.78 -27.41 0.08
N ASN A 37 2.79 -26.81 0.76
CA ASN A 37 2.64 -26.88 2.21
C ASN A 37 3.89 -26.38 2.98
N GLY A 38 4.56 -25.36 2.44
CA GLY A 38 5.71 -24.73 3.10
C GLY A 38 5.33 -24.22 4.50
N ARG A 39 6.16 -24.54 5.49
CA ARG A 39 5.92 -24.19 6.90
C ARG A 39 5.99 -22.67 7.12
N ASP A 40 6.99 -22.02 6.53
CA ASP A 40 7.26 -20.61 6.73
C ASP A 40 6.89 -19.81 5.47
N THR A 41 6.44 -18.56 5.69
CA THR A 41 6.09 -17.67 4.57
C THR A 41 7.12 -16.56 4.45
N HIS A 42 7.66 -16.36 3.26
CA HIS A 42 8.57 -15.25 2.98
C HIS A 42 7.82 -14.10 2.30
N LEU A 43 7.49 -13.06 3.07
CA LEU A 43 7.01 -11.79 2.54
C LEU A 43 8.21 -10.87 2.30
N ARG A 44 8.49 -10.56 1.02
CA ARG A 44 9.63 -9.70 0.66
C ARG A 44 9.35 -8.22 0.87
N ALA A 45 8.15 -7.77 0.53
CA ALA A 45 7.71 -6.40 0.72
C ALA A 45 6.19 -6.29 0.63
N ILE A 46 5.62 -5.34 1.36
CA ILE A 46 4.21 -4.94 1.26
C ILE A 46 4.19 -3.43 1.03
N ARG A 47 3.32 -2.97 0.14
CA ARG A 47 3.02 -1.55 -0.07
C ARG A 47 1.52 -1.35 0.09
N LEU A 48 1.16 -0.41 0.96
CA LEU A 48 -0.22 0.02 1.15
C LEU A 48 -0.37 1.42 0.57
N HIS A 49 -1.38 1.61 -0.28
CA HIS A 49 -1.66 2.87 -0.96
C HIS A 49 -3.03 3.40 -0.52
N SER A 50 -3.06 4.68 -0.14
CA SER A 50 -4.30 5.41 0.11
C SER A 50 -4.69 6.23 -1.14
N PRO A 51 -5.99 6.45 -1.37
CA PRO A 51 -6.42 7.39 -2.40
C PRO A 51 -6.01 8.81 -2.00
N ILE A 52 -5.34 9.50 -2.91
CA ILE A 52 -5.02 10.92 -2.75
C ILE A 52 -6.30 11.69 -3.07
N THR A 53 -6.89 12.33 -2.06
CA THR A 53 -7.94 13.32 -2.30
C THR A 53 -7.25 14.67 -2.50
N PRO A 54 -7.41 15.33 -3.67
CA PRO A 54 -6.94 16.70 -3.82
C PRO A 54 -7.68 17.55 -2.78
N ARG A 55 -6.94 18.11 -1.83
CA ARG A 55 -7.52 18.81 -0.67
C ARG A 55 -8.23 20.11 -1.08
N PHE A 56 -7.94 20.61 -2.28
CA PHE A 56 -8.58 21.78 -2.86
C PHE A 56 -8.81 21.56 -4.37
N PRO A 57 -10.05 21.72 -4.88
CA PRO A 57 -10.32 21.76 -6.31
C PRO A 57 -9.79 23.08 -6.88
N GLY A 58 -8.51 23.10 -7.27
CA GLY A 58 -7.91 24.30 -7.90
C GLY A 58 -6.38 24.41 -7.88
N THR A 59 -5.66 23.60 -7.11
CA THR A 59 -4.19 23.66 -7.12
C THR A 59 -3.65 22.71 -8.19
N THR A 60 -3.19 23.29 -9.29
CA THR A 60 -2.40 22.61 -10.32
C THR A 60 -1.05 22.16 -9.76
N GLY A 61 -0.72 20.89 -9.94
CA GLY A 61 0.66 20.41 -10.06
C GLY A 61 1.50 20.29 -8.79
N ASP A 62 1.78 21.39 -8.11
CA ASP A 62 3.03 21.51 -7.35
C ASP A 62 2.87 21.84 -5.84
N ASP A 63 1.68 22.26 -5.39
CA ASP A 63 1.47 22.82 -4.04
C ASP A 63 0.71 21.92 -3.05
N GLN A 64 0.46 20.63 -3.36
CA GLN A 64 -0.32 19.73 -2.49
C GLN A 64 0.38 18.42 -2.15
N ASP A 65 1.43 18.48 -1.35
CA ASP A 65 1.76 17.39 -0.45
C ASP A 65 2.31 17.94 0.89
N PRO A 66 1.55 17.83 2.01
CA PRO A 66 2.04 18.25 3.32
C PRO A 66 3.19 17.37 3.86
N PHE A 67 3.52 16.25 3.21
CA PHE A 67 4.72 15.45 3.51
C PHE A 67 5.94 15.81 2.65
N ALA A 68 5.76 16.47 1.50
CA ALA A 68 6.89 16.91 0.67
C ALA A 68 7.75 17.98 1.35
N ALA A 69 7.16 18.79 2.23
CA ALA A 69 7.87 19.80 3.02
C ALA A 69 8.83 19.20 4.08
N LEU A 70 8.60 17.95 4.51
CA LEU A 70 9.43 17.26 5.53
C LEU A 70 10.60 16.47 4.94
N PHE A 71 10.53 16.14 3.66
CA PHE A 71 11.56 15.39 2.94
C PHE A 71 11.93 16.18 1.70
N GLY A 72 12.87 17.12 1.86
CA GLY A 72 13.28 18.11 0.86
C GLY A 72 13.15 17.63 -0.59
N GLY A 73 12.37 18.38 -1.37
CA GLY A 73 11.98 18.03 -2.72
C GLY A 73 13.15 17.69 -3.63
N ASN A 74 13.00 16.58 -4.35
CA ASN A 74 13.56 16.22 -5.67
C ASN A 74 13.84 14.72 -5.85
N LEU A 75 13.03 13.83 -5.25
CA LEU A 75 13.10 12.39 -5.58
C LEU A 75 11.69 11.79 -5.78
N LEU A 76 11.31 11.71 -7.06
CA LEU A 76 10.31 10.82 -7.69
C LEU A 76 8.80 11.15 -7.50
N PRO A 77 7.97 10.97 -8.55
CA PRO A 77 6.55 11.25 -8.48
C PRO A 77 5.80 10.21 -7.63
N THR A 78 5.09 10.74 -6.62
CA THR A 78 3.79 10.28 -6.09
C THR A 78 3.66 8.88 -5.49
N CYS A 79 4.62 8.42 -4.69
CA CYS A 79 4.42 7.20 -3.89
C CYS A 79 4.53 7.47 -2.39
N PRO A 80 3.43 7.82 -1.69
CA PRO A 80 3.44 7.89 -0.23
C PRO A 80 3.42 6.45 0.29
N THR A 81 4.62 5.91 0.43
CA THR A 81 4.82 4.59 1.01
C THR A 81 4.44 4.70 2.48
N ALA A 82 3.28 4.16 2.88
CA ALA A 82 2.99 3.89 4.28
C ALA A 82 4.06 2.91 4.79
N ARG A 83 5.13 3.45 5.40
CA ARG A 83 6.16 2.65 6.06
C ARG A 83 5.58 2.13 7.38
N LEU A 84 4.86 1.01 7.31
CA LEU A 84 4.61 0.20 8.48
C LEU A 84 5.84 -0.69 8.70
N PHE A 85 6.80 -0.21 9.48
CA PHE A 85 7.80 -1.10 10.07
C PHE A 85 7.12 -1.86 11.19
N SER A 86 6.85 -3.14 10.95
CA SER A 86 6.59 -4.12 11.99
C SER A 86 7.68 -5.17 11.88
N THR A 87 8.69 -5.07 12.74
CA THR A 87 9.57 -6.21 13.01
C THR A 87 8.80 -7.15 13.92
N ILE A 88 8.36 -8.28 13.40
CA ILE A 88 7.95 -9.41 14.24
C ILE A 88 9.18 -10.30 14.36
N ARG A 89 9.71 -10.44 15.59
CA ARG A 89 10.65 -11.51 15.93
C ARG A 89 9.88 -12.81 16.11
#